data_AF-A0A6J5WW72-F1
#
_entry.id   AF-A0A6J5WW72-F1
#
_cell.length_a   1.000
_cell.length_b   1.000
_cell.length_c   1.000
_cell.angle_alpha   90.00
_cell.angle_beta   90.00
_cell.angle_gamma   90.00
#
_symmetry.space_group_name_H-M   'P 1'
#
loop_
_entity.id
_entity.type
_entity.pdbx_description
1 polymer ?
#
loop_
_entity_poly.entity_id
_entity_poly.type
_entity_poly.pdbx_seq_one_letter_code
_entity_poly.pdbx_strand_id
1 'polypeptide(L)'
;MELYLFNLLLLLLCFSVSISTVSSLNFDGVALLSLSKRWTSVPASISSSWNASDSTPCQWVGIECDNDHNVVSLKLTGYGISGQLGLEISRFRYLKILDLSVNKFSGKIPTELANCSLLENLDLYENGFSGEIPESLFAIPTLAYVHLYGNRLNGSIPGNVRNLSELVHLDLYENQFSGVIPSSIGNCSKLEDLYLAENQLIGELLKSLNKLENLVYLDVANNSLEVSIPLGSAI
;
A
#
# COMPACT_ATOMS: atom_id res chain seq x y z
N MET A 1 -67.52 16.78 21.32
CA MET A 1 -66.21 17.42 21.13
C MET A 1 -65.11 16.64 21.85
N GLU A 2 -65.34 16.15 23.07
CA GLU A 2 -64.34 15.41 23.85
C GLU A 2 -63.94 14.04 23.27
N LEU A 3 -64.86 13.31 22.62
CA LEU A 3 -64.56 11.99 22.03
C LEU A 3 -63.63 12.04 20.79
N TYR A 4 -63.60 13.19 20.09
CA TYR A 4 -62.70 13.42 18.95
C TYR A 4 -61.29 13.77 19.41
N LEU A 5 -61.16 14.48 20.53
CA LEU A 5 -59.86 14.84 21.12
C LEU A 5 -59.11 13.59 21.62
N PHE A 6 -59.84 12.63 22.21
CA PHE A 6 -59.25 11.40 22.73
C PHE A 6 -58.75 10.46 21.62
N ASN A 7 -59.49 10.35 20.51
CA ASN A 7 -59.06 9.56 19.34
C ASN A 7 -57.88 10.18 18.58
N LEU A 8 -57.77 11.51 18.56
CA LEU A 8 -56.62 12.20 17.95
C LEU A 8 -55.34 12.00 18.78
N LEU A 9 -55.46 11.91 20.12
CA LEU A 9 -54.35 11.63 21.03
C LEU A 9 -53.86 10.17 20.91
N LEU A 10 -54.76 9.21 20.69
CA LEU A 10 -54.39 7.81 20.44
C LEU A 10 -53.67 7.60 19.10
N LEU A 11 -54.04 8.35 18.05
CA LEU A 11 -53.39 8.29 16.73
C LEU A 11 -51.95 8.82 16.77
N LEU A 12 -51.64 9.78 17.64
CA LEU A 12 -50.29 10.32 17.83
C LEU A 12 -49.37 9.37 18.63
N LEU A 13 -49.93 8.51 19.48
CA LEU A 13 -49.17 7.51 20.26
C LEU A 13 -48.80 6.26 19.44
N CYS A 14 -49.47 6.01 18.31
CA CYS A 14 -49.15 4.89 17.41
C CYS A 14 -47.99 5.19 16.42
N PHE A 15 -47.52 6.43 16.36
CA PHE A 15 -46.36 6.84 15.56
C PHE A 15 -45.16 7.19 16.44
N SER A 16 -44.82 6.35 17.42
CA SER A 16 -43.44 6.31 17.91
C SER A 16 -42.59 5.60 16.84
N VAL A 17 -42.34 6.28 15.72
CA VAL A 17 -41.31 5.84 14.78
C VAL A 17 -40.02 5.88 15.57
N SER A 18 -39.48 4.71 15.90
CA SER A 18 -38.12 4.60 16.39
C SER A 18 -37.24 5.17 15.28
N ILE A 19 -36.69 6.37 15.48
CA ILE A 19 -35.68 6.92 14.58
C ILE A 19 -34.43 6.08 14.84
N SER A 20 -34.35 4.89 14.26
CA SER A 20 -33.08 4.22 14.08
C SER A 20 -32.28 5.14 13.16
N THR A 21 -31.22 5.75 13.69
CA THR A 21 -30.24 6.45 12.87
C THR A 21 -29.69 5.45 11.85
N VAL A 22 -30.17 5.49 10.61
CA VAL A 22 -29.55 4.77 9.50
C VAL A 22 -28.33 5.58 9.12
N SER A 23 -27.20 5.30 9.75
CA SER A 23 -25.92 5.83 9.31
C SER A 23 -25.50 5.08 8.05
N SER A 24 -25.34 5.80 6.94
CA SER A 24 -24.70 5.24 5.74
C SER A 24 -23.23 4.96 6.02
N LEU A 25 -22.71 3.87 5.45
CA LEU A 25 -21.28 3.57 5.44
C LEU A 25 -20.45 4.78 5.02
N ASN A 26 -19.39 5.08 5.78
CA ASN A 26 -18.51 6.21 5.49
C ASN A 26 -17.75 6.05 4.15
N PHE A 27 -17.09 7.12 3.70
CA PHE A 27 -16.41 7.14 2.41
C PHE A 27 -15.34 6.06 2.26
N ASP A 28 -14.60 5.75 3.32
CA ASP A 28 -13.57 4.71 3.31
C ASP A 28 -14.19 3.32 3.17
N GLY A 29 -15.27 3.02 3.88
CA GLY A 29 -16.00 1.77 3.72
C GLY A 29 -16.53 1.60 2.29
N VAL A 30 -17.08 2.66 1.69
CA VAL A 30 -17.52 2.64 0.29
C VAL A 30 -16.33 2.41 -0.65
N ALA A 31 -15.17 3.01 -0.38
CA ALA A 31 -13.95 2.80 -1.15
C ALA A 31 -13.44 1.36 -1.04
N LEU A 32 -13.45 0.76 0.16
CA LEU A 32 -13.08 -0.64 0.40
C LEU A 32 -14.01 -1.59 -0.37
N LEU A 33 -15.33 -1.40 -0.30
CA LEU A 33 -16.28 -2.21 -1.08
C LEU A 33 -16.17 -1.98 -2.58
N SER A 34 -15.68 -0.82 -3.02
CA SER A 34 -15.41 -0.56 -4.43
C SER A 34 -14.12 -1.25 -4.89
N LEU A 35 -13.08 -1.24 -4.04
CA LEU A 35 -11.83 -1.95 -4.27
C LEU A 35 -12.06 -3.47 -4.30
N SER A 36 -12.87 -4.02 -3.39
CA SER A 36 -13.13 -5.46 -3.32
C SER A 36 -13.83 -6.02 -4.55
N LYS A 37 -14.52 -5.18 -5.33
CA LYS A 37 -15.08 -5.58 -6.64
C LYS A 37 -14.00 -5.88 -7.69
N ARG A 38 -12.75 -5.45 -7.47
CA ARG A 38 -11.58 -5.82 -8.29
C ARG A 38 -11.03 -7.21 -7.94
N TRP A 39 -11.51 -7.81 -6.86
CA TRP A 39 -11.03 -9.09 -6.38
C TRP A 39 -11.87 -10.22 -6.97
N THR A 40 -11.19 -11.21 -7.55
CA THR A 40 -11.81 -12.36 -8.21
C THR A 40 -12.05 -13.52 -7.24
N SER A 41 -11.26 -13.61 -6.17
CA SER A 41 -11.44 -14.57 -5.08
C SER A 41 -11.21 -13.88 -3.75
N VAL A 42 -12.17 -13.99 -2.85
CA VAL A 42 -12.14 -13.42 -1.50
C VAL A 42 -12.65 -14.48 -0.53
N PRO A 43 -11.90 -14.85 0.52
CA PRO A 43 -12.36 -15.86 1.47
C PRO A 43 -13.56 -15.36 2.27
N ALA A 44 -14.39 -16.31 2.72
CA ALA A 44 -15.59 -16.01 3.51
C ALA A 44 -15.28 -15.21 4.80
N SER A 45 -14.10 -15.39 5.40
CA SER A 45 -13.66 -14.63 6.58
C SER A 45 -13.63 -13.12 6.34
N ILE A 46 -13.32 -12.67 5.11
CA ILE A 46 -13.33 -11.26 4.73
C ILE A 46 -14.72 -10.86 4.26
N SER A 47 -15.31 -11.60 3.31
CA SER A 47 -16.58 -11.19 2.69
C SER A 47 -17.78 -11.22 3.64
N SER A 48 -17.75 -12.03 4.70
CA SER A 48 -18.77 -12.01 5.75
C SER A 48 -18.59 -10.87 6.76
N SER A 49 -17.37 -10.31 6.87
CA SER A 49 -17.06 -9.22 7.79
C SER A 49 -17.32 -7.85 7.18
N TRP A 50 -17.09 -7.69 5.86
CA TRP A 50 -17.24 -6.41 5.18
C TRP A 50 -18.71 -6.13 4.81
N ASN A 51 -19.45 -5.53 5.74
CA ASN A 51 -20.90 -5.33 5.63
C ASN A 51 -21.26 -3.89 5.27
N ALA A 52 -21.95 -3.71 4.14
CA ALA A 52 -22.43 -2.39 3.68
C ALA A 52 -23.45 -1.71 4.61
N SER A 53 -24.01 -2.45 5.57
CA SER A 53 -24.95 -1.93 6.57
C SER A 53 -24.26 -1.25 7.75
N ASP A 54 -22.94 -1.44 7.91
CA ASP A 54 -22.18 -0.81 8.98
C ASP A 54 -22.00 0.69 8.72
N SER A 55 -21.85 1.45 9.80
CA SER A 55 -21.58 2.89 9.72
C SER A 55 -20.14 3.19 9.29
N THR A 56 -19.20 2.33 9.69
CA THR A 56 -17.75 2.47 9.42
C THR A 56 -17.14 1.08 9.19
N PRO A 57 -16.01 0.99 8.47
CA PRO A 57 -15.30 -0.27 8.25
C PRO A 57 -14.40 -0.65 9.44
N CYS A 58 -14.42 0.08 10.55
CA CYS A 58 -13.41 -0.05 11.61
C CYS A 58 -13.52 -1.33 12.44
N GLN A 59 -14.53 -2.16 12.20
CA GLN A 59 -14.68 -3.50 12.77
C GLN A 59 -14.53 -4.60 11.70
N TRP A 60 -14.19 -4.22 10.47
CA TRP A 60 -13.98 -5.17 9.40
C TRP A 60 -12.63 -5.85 9.56
N VAL A 61 -12.58 -7.15 9.23
CA VAL A 61 -11.33 -7.91 9.24
C VAL A 61 -10.30 -7.21 8.34
N GLY A 62 -9.12 -7.00 8.90
CA GLY A 62 -7.98 -6.38 8.24
C GLY A 62 -8.01 -4.85 8.20
N ILE A 63 -8.99 -4.19 8.84
CA ILE A 63 -9.11 -2.74 8.88
C ILE A 63 -8.81 -2.20 10.27
N GLU A 64 -7.97 -1.17 10.32
CA GLU A 64 -7.73 -0.37 11.52
C GLU A 64 -7.98 1.10 11.19
N CYS A 65 -8.65 1.79 12.11
CA CYS A 65 -9.02 3.19 11.98
C CYS A 65 -8.41 4.06 13.08
N ASP A 66 -8.30 5.36 12.80
CA ASP A 66 -8.04 6.36 13.84
C ASP A 66 -9.31 6.70 14.66
N ASN A 67 -9.17 7.67 15.57
CA ASN A 67 -10.27 8.14 16.42
C ASN A 67 -11.41 8.84 15.65
N ASP A 68 -11.15 9.31 14.44
CA ASP A 68 -12.11 9.96 13.55
C ASP A 68 -12.75 8.96 12.56
N HIS A 69 -12.48 7.66 12.73
CA HIS A 69 -12.93 6.55 11.89
C HIS A 69 -12.39 6.59 10.44
N ASN A 70 -11.26 7.25 10.20
CA ASN A 70 -10.54 7.13 8.93
C ASN A 70 -9.71 5.85 8.94
N VAL A 71 -9.67 5.15 7.80
CA VAL A 71 -8.84 3.95 7.66
C VAL A 71 -7.37 4.35 7.61
N VAL A 72 -6.60 3.89 8.59
CA VAL A 72 -5.16 4.13 8.70
C VAL A 72 -4.33 2.91 8.35
N SER A 73 -4.91 1.71 8.42
CA SER A 73 -4.21 0.47 8.09
C SER A 73 -5.15 -0.55 7.45
N LEU A 74 -4.70 -1.10 6.31
CA LEU A 74 -5.34 -2.19 5.58
C LEU A 74 -4.35 -3.36 5.53
N LYS A 75 -4.62 -4.43 6.29
CA LYS A 75 -3.75 -5.61 6.43
C LYS A 75 -4.51 -6.89 6.12
N LEU A 76 -4.24 -7.47 4.96
CA LEU A 76 -4.89 -8.68 4.44
C LEU A 76 -3.87 -9.73 4.01
N THR A 77 -2.78 -9.87 4.75
CA THR A 77 -1.71 -10.84 4.50
C THR A 77 -2.15 -12.28 4.59
N GLY A 78 -1.79 -13.09 3.60
CA GLY A 78 -2.00 -14.55 3.68
C GLY A 78 -3.46 -15.00 3.54
N TYR A 79 -4.39 -14.13 3.13
CA TYR A 79 -5.81 -14.49 2.98
C TYR A 79 -6.12 -15.22 1.66
N GLY A 80 -5.13 -15.39 0.79
CA GLY A 80 -5.31 -16.05 -0.51
C GLY A 80 -6.20 -15.26 -1.48
N ILE A 81 -6.30 -13.94 -1.30
CA ILE A 81 -7.10 -13.05 -2.13
C ILE A 81 -6.48 -12.99 -3.53
N SER A 82 -7.31 -13.09 -4.57
CA SER A 82 -6.88 -12.90 -5.96
C SER A 82 -7.62 -11.75 -6.62
N GLY A 83 -6.99 -11.13 -7.61
CA GLY A 83 -7.56 -10.00 -8.35
C GLY A 83 -6.54 -8.91 -8.59
N GLN A 84 -6.97 -7.65 -8.55
CA GLN A 84 -6.11 -6.50 -8.83
C GLN A 84 -6.25 -5.41 -7.76
N LEU A 85 -5.18 -4.64 -7.56
CA LEU A 85 -5.20 -3.38 -6.81
C LEU A 85 -5.60 -2.25 -7.77
N GLY A 86 -6.75 -1.63 -7.53
CA GLY A 86 -7.30 -0.60 -8.41
C GLY A 86 -7.11 0.83 -7.90
N LEU A 87 -7.50 1.80 -8.73
CA LEU A 87 -7.45 3.24 -8.43
C LEU A 87 -8.21 3.62 -7.15
N GLU A 88 -9.14 2.77 -6.70
CA GLU A 88 -9.95 2.98 -5.51
C GLU A 88 -9.08 3.14 -4.25
N ILE A 89 -7.87 2.59 -4.24
CA ILE A 89 -6.88 2.75 -3.14
C ILE A 89 -6.55 4.23 -2.88
N SER A 90 -6.63 5.08 -3.90
CA SER A 90 -6.32 6.52 -3.80
C SER A 90 -7.29 7.33 -2.92
N ARG A 91 -8.39 6.71 -2.48
CA ARG A 91 -9.38 7.33 -1.60
C ARG A 91 -8.94 7.35 -0.14
N PHE A 92 -8.04 6.46 0.28
CA PHE A 92 -7.61 6.33 1.68
C PHE A 92 -6.54 7.38 2.02
N ARG A 93 -6.97 8.62 2.25
CA ARG A 93 -6.07 9.76 2.49
C ARG A 93 -5.25 9.66 3.78
N TYR A 94 -5.72 8.87 4.74
CA TYR A 94 -5.08 8.66 6.03
C TYR A 94 -4.35 7.33 6.14
N LEU A 95 -4.27 6.56 5.05
CA LEU A 95 -3.63 5.25 5.03
C LEU A 95 -2.12 5.40 5.29
N LYS A 96 -1.66 4.74 6.35
CA LYS A 96 -0.25 4.65 6.75
C LYS A 96 0.33 3.28 6.43
N ILE A 97 -0.47 2.22 6.53
CA ILE A 97 -0.01 0.85 6.29
C ILE A 97 -0.91 0.18 5.26
N LEU A 98 -0.29 -0.32 4.19
CA LEU A 98 -0.93 -1.19 3.23
C LEU A 98 -0.15 -2.50 3.17
N ASP A 99 -0.75 -3.57 3.71
CA ASP A 99 -0.19 -4.91 3.66
C ASP A 99 -1.15 -5.88 2.96
N LEU A 100 -0.77 -6.27 1.76
CA LEU A 100 -1.46 -7.26 0.93
C LEU A 100 -0.53 -8.45 0.62
N SER A 101 0.52 -8.62 1.40
CA SER A 101 1.56 -9.62 1.14
C SER A 101 1.05 -11.06 1.20
N VAL A 102 1.76 -11.99 0.56
CA VAL A 102 1.44 -13.43 0.57
C VAL A 102 0.01 -13.69 0.07
N ASN A 103 -0.31 -13.17 -1.10
CA ASN A 103 -1.62 -13.31 -1.73
C ASN A 103 -1.46 -13.70 -3.22
N LYS A 104 -2.54 -13.58 -3.99
CA LYS A 104 -2.60 -13.87 -5.42
C LYS A 104 -3.01 -12.63 -6.21
N PHE A 105 -2.66 -11.43 -5.73
CA PHE A 105 -2.87 -10.20 -6.49
C PHE A 105 -2.07 -10.22 -7.78
N SER A 106 -2.58 -9.53 -8.80
CA SER A 106 -1.98 -9.51 -10.13
C SER A 106 -2.19 -8.15 -10.79
N GLY A 107 -1.59 -7.96 -11.96
CA GLY A 107 -1.64 -6.68 -12.68
C GLY A 107 -0.65 -5.66 -12.11
N LYS A 108 -0.83 -4.40 -12.50
CA LYS A 108 0.09 -3.31 -12.13
C LYS A 108 -0.22 -2.74 -10.75
N ILE A 109 0.80 -2.19 -10.11
CA ILE A 109 0.60 -1.26 -8.99
C ILE A 109 0.03 0.04 -9.58
N PRO A 110 -1.15 0.53 -9.13
CA PRO A 110 -1.79 1.71 -9.69
C PRO A 110 -0.98 2.97 -9.35
N THR A 111 -0.83 3.88 -10.32
CA THR A 111 -0.10 5.15 -10.12
C THR A 111 -0.78 6.03 -9.08
N GLU A 112 -2.10 5.88 -8.92
CA GLU A 112 -2.92 6.59 -7.94
C GLU A 112 -2.65 6.17 -6.50
N LEU A 113 -1.89 5.10 -6.24
CA LEU A 113 -1.43 4.76 -4.90
C LEU A 113 -0.63 5.92 -4.27
N ALA A 114 0.05 6.72 -5.10
CA ALA A 114 0.75 7.93 -4.68
C ALA A 114 -0.14 9.00 -4.02
N ASN A 115 -1.46 8.90 -4.16
CA ASN A 115 -2.42 9.78 -3.49
C ASN A 115 -2.59 9.45 -1.99
N CYS A 116 -2.08 8.32 -1.52
CA CYS A 116 -1.96 7.96 -0.11
C CYS A 116 -0.71 8.64 0.45
N SER A 117 -0.73 9.97 0.57
CA SER A 117 0.46 10.78 0.88
C SER A 117 1.00 10.59 2.30
N LEU A 118 0.30 9.83 3.14
CA LEU A 118 0.69 9.47 4.50
C LEU A 118 1.15 8.01 4.62
N LEU A 119 1.31 7.30 3.49
CA LEU A 119 1.73 5.91 3.48
C LEU A 119 3.17 5.80 3.97
N GLU A 120 3.38 4.98 5.00
CA GLU A 120 4.65 4.73 5.67
C GLU A 120 5.17 3.33 5.33
N ASN A 121 4.26 2.34 5.29
CA ASN A 121 4.57 0.94 5.04
C ASN A 121 3.77 0.40 3.85
N LEU A 122 4.47 -0.14 2.86
CA LEU A 122 3.91 -0.80 1.70
C LEU A 122 4.46 -2.22 1.56
N ASP A 123 3.62 -3.20 1.89
CA ASP A 123 3.94 -4.62 1.84
C ASP A 123 3.07 -5.30 0.76
N LEU A 124 3.68 -5.53 -0.42
CA LEU A 124 3.03 -6.21 -1.55
C LEU A 124 3.78 -7.49 -1.95
N TYR A 125 4.72 -7.94 -1.13
CA TYR A 125 5.60 -9.06 -1.44
C TYR A 125 4.83 -10.39 -1.61
N GLU A 126 5.45 -11.36 -2.28
CA GLU A 126 4.90 -12.71 -2.51
C GLU A 126 3.49 -12.66 -3.12
N ASN A 127 3.42 -12.05 -4.30
CA ASN A 127 2.21 -11.86 -5.08
C ASN A 127 2.51 -12.06 -6.58
N GLY A 128 1.57 -11.68 -7.42
CA GLY A 128 1.70 -11.71 -8.87
C GLY A 128 1.70 -10.34 -9.54
N PHE A 129 2.05 -9.26 -8.83
CA PHE A 129 2.13 -7.93 -9.41
C PHE A 129 3.15 -7.90 -10.55
N SER A 130 2.86 -7.11 -11.60
CA SER A 130 3.69 -7.03 -12.80
C SER A 130 3.72 -5.64 -13.41
N GLY A 131 4.63 -5.44 -14.36
CA GLY A 131 4.89 -4.12 -14.94
C GLY A 131 5.81 -3.28 -14.05
N GLU A 132 5.94 -2.01 -14.40
CA GLU A 132 6.86 -1.08 -13.75
C GLU A 132 6.29 -0.56 -12.42
N ILE A 133 7.20 -0.24 -11.49
CA ILE A 133 6.84 0.56 -10.31
C ILE A 133 6.53 1.99 -10.79
N PRO A 134 5.35 2.55 -10.45
CA PRO A 134 5.05 3.95 -10.72
C PRO A 134 6.09 4.90 -10.13
N GLU A 135 6.65 5.81 -10.94
CA GLU A 135 7.57 6.84 -10.41
C GLU A 135 6.94 7.68 -9.30
N SER A 136 5.63 7.90 -9.36
CA SER A 136 4.86 8.63 -8.35
C SER A 136 4.87 7.95 -6.98
N LEU A 137 5.03 6.62 -6.93
CA LEU A 137 5.11 5.89 -5.66
C LEU A 137 6.36 6.28 -4.88
N PHE A 138 7.49 6.42 -5.58
CA PHE A 138 8.76 6.84 -4.99
C PHE A 138 8.83 8.35 -4.74
N ALA A 139 7.71 9.07 -4.87
CA ALA A 139 7.59 10.47 -4.51
C ALA A 139 6.81 10.69 -3.19
N ILE A 140 6.26 9.64 -2.57
CA ILE A 140 5.55 9.75 -1.28
C ILE A 140 6.58 10.00 -0.17
N PRO A 141 6.56 11.17 0.50
CA PRO A 141 7.63 11.58 1.39
C PRO A 141 7.69 10.80 2.71
N THR A 142 6.59 10.15 3.09
CA THR A 142 6.46 9.39 4.34
C THR A 142 6.87 7.92 4.20
N LEU A 143 7.09 7.41 2.99
CA LEU A 143 7.41 6.00 2.79
C LEU A 143 8.73 5.64 3.45
N ALA A 144 8.65 4.70 4.39
CA ALA A 144 9.78 4.22 5.19
C ALA A 144 10.12 2.77 4.89
N TYR A 145 9.10 1.94 4.63
CA TYR A 145 9.26 0.50 4.40
C TYR A 145 8.55 0.10 3.11
N VAL A 146 9.31 -0.39 2.14
CA VAL A 146 8.79 -0.83 0.84
C VAL A 146 9.27 -2.25 0.58
N HIS A 147 8.35 -3.21 0.69
CA HIS A 147 8.61 -4.62 0.41
C HIS A 147 7.78 -5.10 -0.78
N LEU A 148 8.45 -5.27 -1.92
CA LEU A 148 7.84 -5.67 -3.19
C LEU A 148 8.42 -7.00 -3.73
N TYR A 149 9.20 -7.71 -2.92
CA TYR A 149 9.91 -8.91 -3.33
C TYR A 149 8.99 -10.06 -3.73
N GLY A 150 9.50 -11.03 -4.49
CA GLY A 150 8.73 -12.21 -4.89
C GLY A 150 7.50 -11.83 -5.75
N ASN A 151 7.72 -10.98 -6.75
CA ASN A 151 6.69 -10.55 -7.71
C ASN A 151 7.21 -10.71 -9.15
N ARG A 152 6.48 -10.18 -10.13
CA ARG A 152 6.87 -10.12 -11.55
C ARG A 152 7.04 -8.68 -12.02
N LEU A 153 7.45 -7.78 -11.13
CA LEU A 153 7.69 -6.37 -11.45
C LEU A 153 8.92 -6.24 -12.35
N ASN A 154 8.90 -5.29 -13.27
CA ASN A 154 9.93 -5.13 -14.30
C ASN A 154 10.23 -3.66 -14.60
N GLY A 155 11.06 -3.43 -15.63
CA GLY A 155 11.56 -2.10 -15.98
C GLY A 155 12.65 -1.63 -15.03
N SER A 156 12.89 -0.32 -14.99
CA SER A 156 13.93 0.28 -14.12
C SER A 156 13.39 0.62 -12.74
N ILE A 157 14.27 0.58 -11.73
CA ILE A 157 13.98 1.15 -10.41
C ILE A 157 13.76 2.66 -10.57
N PRO A 158 12.63 3.24 -10.11
CA PRO A 158 12.35 4.65 -10.29
C PRO A 158 13.45 5.57 -9.75
N GLY A 159 13.91 6.50 -10.58
CA GLY A 159 15.00 7.42 -10.23
C GLY A 159 14.57 8.65 -9.43
N ASN A 160 13.27 8.91 -9.30
CA ASN A 160 12.78 10.10 -8.60
C ASN A 160 12.61 9.89 -7.09
N VAL A 161 13.67 9.44 -6.41
CA VAL A 161 13.68 9.22 -4.95
C VAL A 161 14.00 10.48 -4.14
N ARG A 162 14.02 11.67 -4.77
CA ARG A 162 14.41 12.93 -4.11
C ARG A 162 13.59 13.24 -2.85
N ASN A 163 12.38 12.70 -2.77
CA ASN A 163 11.48 12.89 -1.64
C ASN A 163 11.47 11.73 -0.63
N LEU A 164 12.17 10.61 -0.88
CA LEU A 164 12.21 9.44 0.01
C LEU A 164 13.21 9.63 1.16
N SER A 165 13.13 10.77 1.86
CA SER A 165 14.01 11.05 3.02
C SER A 165 13.74 10.15 4.22
N GLU A 166 12.56 9.52 4.26
CA GLU A 166 12.14 8.63 5.34
C GLU A 166 12.42 7.15 5.05
N LEU A 167 12.86 6.81 3.82
CA LEU A 167 13.06 5.42 3.41
C LEU A 167 14.17 4.77 4.25
N VAL A 168 13.80 3.70 4.96
CA VAL A 168 14.68 2.90 5.82
C VAL A 168 14.96 1.57 5.16
N HIS A 169 13.93 0.87 4.67
CA HIS A 169 14.06 -0.44 4.02
C HIS A 169 13.46 -0.42 2.61
N LEU A 170 14.24 -0.91 1.64
CA LEU A 170 13.80 -1.15 0.28
C LEU A 170 14.15 -2.57 -0.14
N ASP A 171 13.10 -3.39 -0.29
CA ASP A 171 13.24 -4.78 -0.73
C ASP A 171 12.52 -5.01 -2.07
N LEU A 172 13.34 -5.21 -3.10
CA LEU A 172 12.96 -5.51 -4.47
C LEU A 172 13.48 -6.88 -4.91
N TYR A 173 13.91 -7.73 -3.98
CA TYR A 173 14.44 -9.07 -4.23
C TYR A 173 13.49 -9.91 -5.10
N GLU A 174 14.03 -10.81 -5.92
CA GLU A 174 13.25 -11.78 -6.70
C GLU A 174 12.16 -11.14 -7.56
N ASN A 175 12.60 -10.35 -8.54
CA ASN A 175 11.75 -9.67 -9.53
C ASN A 175 12.44 -9.68 -10.92
N GLN A 176 11.98 -8.82 -11.83
CA GLN A 176 12.50 -8.70 -13.20
C GLN A 176 13.01 -7.28 -13.48
N PHE A 177 13.51 -6.58 -12.47
CA PHE A 177 14.06 -5.24 -12.63
C PHE A 177 15.32 -5.26 -13.50
N SER A 178 15.46 -4.27 -14.36
CA SER A 178 16.56 -4.13 -15.32
C SER A 178 17.07 -2.69 -15.37
N GLY A 179 18.13 -2.44 -16.12
CA GLY A 179 18.77 -1.13 -16.15
C GLY A 179 19.63 -0.89 -14.91
N VAL A 180 19.93 0.37 -14.60
CA VAL A 180 20.87 0.74 -13.53
C VAL A 180 20.17 1.03 -12.22
N ILE A 181 20.87 0.80 -11.10
CA ILE A 181 20.46 1.34 -9.81
C ILE A 181 20.55 2.87 -9.90
N PRO A 182 19.46 3.63 -9.71
CA PRO A 182 19.49 5.08 -9.89
C PRO A 182 20.39 5.73 -8.85
N SER A 183 21.28 6.63 -9.28
CA SER A 183 22.25 7.28 -8.38
C SER A 183 21.61 8.18 -7.32
N SER A 184 20.37 8.58 -7.55
CA SER A 184 19.55 9.30 -6.59
C SER A 184 19.22 8.47 -5.35
N ILE A 185 19.34 7.13 -5.38
CA ILE A 185 19.18 6.28 -4.18
C ILE A 185 20.14 6.68 -3.07
N GLY A 186 21.33 7.19 -3.42
CA GLY A 186 22.28 7.77 -2.48
C GLY A 186 21.77 9.02 -1.73
N ASN A 187 20.61 9.58 -2.08
CA ASN A 187 19.98 10.66 -1.32
C ASN A 187 19.07 10.15 -0.18
N CYS A 188 18.75 8.85 -0.14
CA CYS A 188 17.95 8.25 0.93
C CYS A 188 18.82 8.05 2.18
N SER A 189 19.09 9.14 2.92
CA SER A 189 20.09 9.13 4.00
C SER A 189 19.72 8.23 5.18
N LYS A 190 18.45 7.82 5.32
CA LYS A 190 18.01 6.88 6.38
C LYS A 190 18.00 5.42 5.93
N LEU A 191 18.37 5.13 4.68
CA LEU A 191 18.32 3.77 4.15
C LEU A 191 19.34 2.89 4.87
N GLU A 192 18.83 1.88 5.57
CA GLU A 192 19.60 0.88 6.32
C GLU A 192 19.70 -0.43 5.52
N ASP A 193 18.59 -0.81 4.86
CA ASP A 193 18.45 -2.12 4.24
C ASP A 193 18.08 -1.99 2.77
N LEU A 194 18.94 -2.52 1.89
CA LEU A 194 18.73 -2.54 0.45
C LEU A 194 18.91 -3.95 -0.12
N TYR A 195 17.79 -4.57 -0.49
CA TYR A 195 17.75 -5.90 -1.10
C TYR A 195 17.31 -5.79 -2.56
N LEU A 196 18.22 -6.08 -3.47
CA LEU A 196 18.04 -6.02 -4.93
C LEU A 196 18.43 -7.33 -5.62
N ALA A 197 18.76 -8.36 -4.85
CA ALA A 197 19.21 -9.63 -5.38
C ALA A 197 18.17 -10.30 -6.28
N GLU A 198 18.63 -11.19 -7.14
CA GLU A 198 17.78 -11.94 -8.08
C GLU A 198 16.94 -11.03 -9.00
N ASN A 199 17.65 -10.17 -9.73
CA ASN A 199 17.10 -9.28 -10.74
C ASN A 199 18.03 -9.26 -11.98
N GLN A 200 17.80 -8.33 -12.92
CA GLN A 200 18.57 -8.16 -14.16
C GLN A 200 19.26 -6.78 -14.20
N LEU A 201 19.66 -6.27 -13.03
CA LEU A 201 20.29 -4.95 -12.90
C LEU A 201 21.71 -4.96 -13.49
N ILE A 202 22.09 -3.82 -14.09
CA ILE A 202 23.38 -3.58 -14.75
C ILE A 202 24.04 -2.29 -14.23
N GLY A 203 25.27 -2.05 -14.67
CA GLY A 203 25.99 -0.80 -14.41
C GLY A 203 26.81 -0.82 -13.12
N GLU A 204 27.43 0.31 -12.81
CA GLU A 204 28.42 0.43 -11.72
C GLU A 204 27.76 0.63 -10.36
N LEU A 205 28.01 -0.29 -9.43
CA LEU A 205 27.42 -0.28 -8.08
C LEU A 205 27.80 0.98 -7.26
N LEU A 206 29.08 1.36 -7.28
CA LEU A 206 29.60 2.44 -6.43
C LEU A 206 29.13 3.83 -6.85
N LYS A 207 28.72 4.02 -8.11
CA LYS A 207 28.16 5.31 -8.57
C LYS A 207 26.84 5.64 -7.88
N SER A 208 26.14 4.63 -7.36
CA SER A 208 24.81 4.79 -6.82
C SER A 208 24.75 4.73 -5.29
N LEU A 209 25.67 4.01 -4.64
CA LEU A 209 25.58 3.72 -3.20
C LEU A 209 26.59 4.48 -2.32
N ASN A 210 27.56 5.20 -2.91
CA ASN A 210 28.67 5.82 -2.17
C ASN A 210 28.28 6.92 -1.16
N LYS A 211 27.01 7.36 -1.13
CA LYS A 211 26.47 8.36 -0.21
C LYS A 211 25.61 7.77 0.92
N LEU A 212 25.36 6.47 0.90
CA LEU A 212 24.51 5.80 1.88
C LEU A 212 25.32 5.49 3.15
N GLU A 213 25.44 6.49 4.03
CA GLU A 213 26.26 6.38 5.24
C GLU A 213 25.65 5.46 6.32
N ASN A 214 24.33 5.24 6.29
CA ASN A 214 23.61 4.42 7.26
C ASN A 214 23.30 3.00 6.76
N LEU A 215 23.79 2.61 5.58
CA LEU A 215 23.51 1.30 5.01
C LEU A 215 24.16 0.20 5.86
N VAL A 216 23.33 -0.70 6.37
CA VAL A 216 23.72 -1.84 7.21
C VAL A 216 23.74 -3.12 6.38
N TYR A 217 22.69 -3.37 5.60
CA TYR A 217 22.54 -4.55 4.79
C TYR A 217 22.39 -4.19 3.31
N LEU A 218 23.24 -4.80 2.48
CA LEU A 218 23.21 -4.68 1.03
C LEU A 218 23.25 -6.08 0.42
N ASP A 219 22.19 -6.46 -0.28
CA ASP A 219 22.19 -7.65 -1.12
C ASP A 219 21.90 -7.28 -2.57
N VAL A 220 22.89 -7.53 -3.43
CA VAL A 220 22.82 -7.30 -4.87
C VAL A 220 23.19 -8.55 -5.66
N ALA A 221 23.22 -9.71 -4.99
CA ALA A 221 23.59 -10.98 -5.58
C ALA A 221 22.71 -11.33 -6.79
N ASN A 222 23.25 -12.14 -7.69
CA ASN A 222 22.52 -12.61 -8.87
C ASN A 222 21.91 -11.46 -9.71
N ASN A 223 22.76 -10.47 -10.02
CA ASN A 223 22.54 -9.40 -10.99
C ASN A 223 23.75 -9.33 -11.94
N SER A 224 23.72 -8.42 -12.92
CA SER A 224 24.82 -8.17 -13.88
C SER A 224 25.56 -6.86 -13.57
N LEU A 225 25.80 -6.59 -12.28
CA LEU A 225 26.40 -5.35 -11.80
C LEU A 225 27.92 -5.37 -11.91
N GLU A 226 28.49 -4.23 -12.29
CA GLU A 226 29.93 -4.02 -12.36
C GLU A 226 30.43 -3.39 -11.06
N VAL A 227 31.53 -3.93 -10.54
CA VAL A 227 32.26 -3.34 -9.40
C VAL A 227 33.51 -2.67 -9.94
N SER A 228 33.44 -1.35 -10.14
CA SER A 228 34.62 -0.54 -10.40
C SER A 228 35.37 -0.32 -9.09
N ILE A 229 36.41 -1.11 -8.82
CA ILE A 229 37.34 -0.80 -7.71
C ILE A 229 38.12 0.43 -8.15
N PRO A 230 37.99 1.60 -7.49
CA PRO A 230 38.87 2.71 -7.78
C PRO A 230 40.28 2.25 -7.41
N LEU A 231 41.11 1.99 -8.43
CA LEU A 231 42.55 1.89 -8.24
C LEU A 231 42.97 3.20 -7.58
N GLY A 232 43.32 3.11 -6.30
CA GLY A 232 43.77 4.26 -5.53
C GLY A 232 44.80 5.00 -6.36
N SER A 233 44.61 6.32 -6.49
CA SER A 233 45.66 7.21 -6.94
C SER A 233 46.83 6.98 -5.99
N ALA A 234 47.82 6.21 -6.44
CA ALA A 234 49.10 6.12 -5.78
C ALA A 234 49.67 7.55 -5.74
N ILE A 235 49.74 8.12 -4.54
CA ILE A 235 50.54 9.30 -4.22
C ILE A 235 51.41 8.91 -3.03
#